data_AF-A0A914V3L1-F1
#
_entry.id   AF-A0A914V3L1-F1
#
_cell.length_a   1.000
_cell.length_b   1.000
_cell.length_c   1.000
_cell.angle_alpha   90.00
_cell.angle_beta   90.00
_cell.angle_gamma   90.00
#
_symmetry.space_group_name_H-M   'P 1'
#
loop_
_entity.id
_entity.type
_entity.pdbx_description
1 polymer ?
#
loop_
_entity_poly.entity_id
_entity_poly.type
_entity_poly.pdbx_seq_one_letter_code
_entity_poly.pdbx_strand_id
1 'polypeptide(L)'
;CDRLYPVYRALVQNALSIPDASLDQLPFEAQAGESDPELFRDACPKLILYKLMNSFINDITAHQIEFMLSDILTPQPKKTIQIVSVLVDFWEHVKFREERTNQIFRKFDERAERRELLLNKLTELKGKSEKKRSEKKGKDHLTSQKREQLQQLTEEMTKLKVDSVSIDETLSL
;
A
#
# COMPACT_ATOMS: atom_id res chain seq x y z
N CYS A 1 -0.31 1.55 45.72
CA CYS A 1 0.84 0.73 45.28
C CYS A 1 1.21 1.21 43.89
N ASP A 2 1.98 2.29 43.82
CA ASP A 2 1.92 3.19 42.66
C ASP A 2 2.92 2.81 41.56
N ARG A 3 3.66 1.73 41.76
CA ARG A 3 4.71 1.26 40.84
C ARG A 3 4.19 0.34 39.75
N LEU A 4 3.11 -0.41 39.97
CA LEU A 4 2.56 -1.32 38.95
C LEU A 4 1.63 -0.62 37.96
N TYR A 5 0.93 0.43 38.40
CA TYR A 5 0.08 1.25 37.54
C TYR A 5 0.80 1.74 36.27
N PRO A 6 1.97 2.42 36.35
CA PRO A 6 2.66 2.88 35.15
C PRO A 6 3.17 1.72 34.27
N VAL A 7 3.49 0.58 34.87
CA VAL A 7 3.93 -0.62 34.13
C VAL A 7 2.78 -1.16 33.28
N TYR A 8 1.61 -1.40 33.89
CA TYR A 8 0.43 -1.86 33.16
C TYR A 8 -0.03 -0.83 32.11
N ARG A 9 0.04 0.47 32.43
CA ARG A 9 -0.27 1.55 31.49
C ARG A 9 0.61 1.47 30.25
N ALA A 10 1.92 1.41 30.42
CA ALA A 10 2.87 1.31 29.30
C ALA A 10 2.67 0.03 28.48
N LEU A 11 2.35 -1.10 29.12
CA LEU A 11 2.13 -2.36 28.40
C LEU A 11 0.90 -2.28 27.50
N VAL A 12 -0.25 -1.83 28.02
CA VAL A 12 -1.49 -1.71 27.23
C VAL A 12 -1.32 -0.73 26.08
N GLN A 13 -0.67 0.41 26.31
CA GLN A 13 -0.39 1.40 25.27
C GLN A 13 0.38 0.80 24.11
N ASN A 14 1.42 0.02 24.41
CA ASN A 14 2.24 -0.62 23.40
C ASN A 14 1.52 -1.78 22.71
N ALA A 15 0.78 -2.63 23.43
CA ALA A 15 0.05 -3.74 22.82
C ALA A 15 -1.07 -3.28 21.90
N LEU A 16 -1.87 -2.31 22.36
CA LEU A 16 -3.09 -1.89 21.68
C LEU A 16 -2.89 -0.66 20.80
N SER A 17 -1.67 -0.09 20.77
CA SER A 17 -1.36 1.16 20.06
C SER A 17 -2.32 2.31 20.43
N ILE A 18 -2.66 2.42 21.72
CA ILE A 18 -3.60 3.42 22.23
C ILE A 18 -2.84 4.71 22.60
N PRO A 19 -3.29 5.90 22.15
CA PRO A 19 -2.71 7.17 22.56
C PRO A 19 -2.80 7.42 24.07
N ASP A 20 -1.81 8.12 24.62
CA ASP A 20 -1.71 8.43 26.05
C ASP A 20 -2.96 9.12 26.60
N ALA A 21 -3.44 10.13 25.87
CA ALA A 21 -4.60 10.93 26.24
C ALA A 21 -5.88 10.10 26.40
N SER A 22 -6.00 8.98 25.68
CA SER A 22 -7.18 8.10 25.75
C SER A 22 -7.27 7.33 27.07
N LEU A 23 -6.18 7.27 27.85
CA LEU A 23 -6.17 6.63 29.17
C LEU A 23 -6.56 7.58 30.30
N ASP A 24 -6.54 8.87 30.04
CA ASP A 24 -6.81 9.90 31.06
C ASP A 24 -8.20 10.52 30.89
N GLN A 25 -8.87 10.24 29.76
CA GLN A 25 -10.18 10.80 29.43
C GLN A 25 -11.25 9.70 29.38
N LEU A 26 -12.37 9.95 30.06
CA LEU A 26 -13.55 9.10 29.93
C LEU A 26 -14.17 9.24 28.53
N PRO A 27 -14.75 8.17 27.97
CA PRO A 27 -15.58 8.25 26.77
C PRO A 27 -16.67 9.32 26.91
N PHE A 28 -17.01 10.00 25.82
CA PHE A 28 -17.97 11.10 25.80
C PHE A 28 -19.33 10.71 26.42
N GLU A 29 -19.75 9.47 26.22
CA GLU A 29 -21.00 8.91 26.75
C GLU A 29 -20.96 8.76 28.29
N ALA A 30 -19.78 8.60 28.87
CA ALA A 30 -19.56 8.50 30.31
C ALA A 30 -19.35 9.88 30.97
N GLN A 31 -19.32 10.96 30.18
CA GLN A 31 -19.26 12.35 30.67
C GLN A 31 -20.67 12.92 30.93
N ALA A 32 -21.72 12.10 30.76
CA ALA A 32 -23.11 12.51 30.91
C ALA A 32 -23.52 12.62 32.39
N GLY A 33 -23.48 13.84 32.91
CA GLY A 33 -24.21 14.23 34.11
C GLY A 33 -23.43 14.06 35.42
N GLU A 34 -23.16 15.20 36.02
CA GLU A 34 -22.87 15.42 37.44
C GLU A 34 -21.43 15.26 37.97
N SER A 35 -21.09 16.31 38.73
CA SER A 35 -20.03 16.44 39.72
C SER A 35 -18.60 16.63 39.21
N ASP A 36 -17.99 17.67 39.78
CA ASP A 36 -16.62 18.13 39.63
C ASP A 36 -15.66 17.13 38.97
N PRO A 37 -15.20 17.39 37.73
CA PRO A 37 -14.21 16.55 37.04
C PRO A 37 -12.93 16.31 37.84
N GLU A 38 -12.61 17.19 38.80
CA GLU A 38 -11.44 17.03 39.66
C GLU A 38 -11.63 15.92 40.70
N LEU A 39 -12.87 15.61 41.09
CA LEU A 39 -13.18 14.60 42.12
C LEU A 39 -12.74 13.19 41.70
N PHE A 40 -12.77 12.89 40.40
CA PHE A 40 -12.45 11.58 39.86
C PHE A 40 -11.13 11.55 39.07
N ARG A 41 -10.35 12.63 39.10
CA ARG A 41 -9.10 12.78 38.34
C ARG A 41 -8.14 11.59 38.51
N ASP A 42 -8.04 11.03 39.71
CA ASP A 42 -7.13 9.91 40.01
C ASP A 42 -7.79 8.53 39.84
N ALA A 43 -9.12 8.48 39.85
CA ALA A 43 -9.89 7.24 39.78
C ALA A 43 -10.16 6.84 38.33
N CYS A 44 -10.54 7.79 37.47
CA CYS A 44 -10.85 7.54 36.06
C CYS A 44 -9.72 6.82 35.32
N PRO A 45 -8.45 7.27 35.39
CA PRO A 45 -7.37 6.60 34.67
C PRO A 45 -7.14 5.15 35.12
N LYS A 46 -7.40 4.85 36.40
CA LYS A 46 -7.28 3.48 36.95
C LYS A 46 -8.43 2.58 36.50
N LEU A 47 -9.64 3.13 36.40
CA LEU A 47 -10.81 2.40 35.90
C LEU A 47 -10.69 2.10 34.39
N ILE A 48 -10.23 3.07 33.60
CA ILE A 48 -9.96 2.89 32.18
C ILE A 48 -8.89 1.81 32.00
N LEU A 49 -7.77 1.93 32.72
CA LEU A 49 -6.70 0.92 32.68
C LEU A 49 -7.22 -0.47 33.06
N TYR A 50 -8.03 -0.58 34.11
CA TYR A 50 -8.65 -1.85 34.52
C TYR A 50 -9.47 -2.46 33.38
N LYS A 51 -10.35 -1.68 32.74
CA LYS A 51 -11.20 -2.18 31.66
C LYS A 51 -10.38 -2.69 30.49
N LEU A 52 -9.35 -1.94 30.08
CA LEU A 52 -8.47 -2.32 28.98
C LEU A 52 -7.63 -3.56 29.32
N MET A 53 -6.98 -3.57 30.49
CA MET A 53 -6.21 -4.71 30.96
C MET A 53 -7.07 -5.96 31.09
N ASN A 54 -8.28 -5.85 31.61
CA ASN A 54 -9.17 -7.00 31.76
C ASN A 54 -9.58 -7.56 30.39
N SER A 55 -9.97 -6.72 29.44
CA SER A 55 -10.25 -7.19 28.08
C SER A 55 -9.02 -7.87 27.47
N PHE A 56 -7.87 -7.21 27.54
CA PHE A 56 -6.63 -7.69 26.94
C PHE A 56 -6.15 -9.01 27.53
N ILE A 57 -6.13 -9.14 28.86
CA ILE A 57 -5.74 -10.38 29.54
C ILE A 57 -6.72 -11.51 29.21
N ASN A 58 -8.03 -11.25 29.16
CA ASN A 58 -9.01 -12.26 28.79
C ASN A 58 -8.80 -12.76 27.36
N ASP A 59 -8.48 -11.85 26.42
CA ASP A 59 -8.23 -12.18 25.03
C ASP A 59 -6.99 -13.09 24.87
N ILE A 60 -5.88 -12.73 25.51
CA ILE A 60 -4.60 -13.48 25.35
C ILE A 60 -4.55 -14.78 26.17
N THR A 61 -5.38 -14.90 27.21
CA THR A 61 -5.43 -16.10 28.07
C THR A 61 -6.63 -16.98 27.81
N ALA A 62 -7.51 -16.62 26.88
CA ALA A 62 -8.81 -17.27 26.69
C ALA A 62 -9.59 -17.39 28.03
N HIS A 63 -9.64 -16.31 28.79
CA HIS A 63 -10.34 -16.19 30.08
C HIS A 63 -9.82 -17.10 31.21
N GLN A 64 -8.58 -17.59 31.11
CA GLN A 64 -7.97 -18.41 32.17
C GLN A 64 -7.49 -17.58 33.37
N ILE A 65 -7.23 -16.30 33.16
CA ILE A 65 -6.80 -15.37 34.21
C ILE A 65 -7.74 -14.17 34.20
N GLU A 66 -8.27 -13.86 35.37
CA GLU A 66 -9.09 -12.67 35.57
C GLU A 66 -8.25 -11.50 36.09
N PHE A 67 -8.26 -10.38 35.37
CA PHE A 67 -7.66 -9.14 35.85
C PHE A 67 -8.73 -8.27 36.53
N MET A 68 -8.55 -7.99 37.81
CA MET A 68 -9.47 -7.25 38.65
C MET A 68 -8.91 -5.86 39.00
N LEU A 69 -9.78 -4.94 39.41
CA LEU A 69 -9.34 -3.62 39.88
C LEU A 69 -8.40 -3.70 41.10
N SER A 70 -8.54 -4.73 41.93
CA SER A 70 -7.64 -5.02 43.05
C SER A 70 -6.21 -5.33 42.60
N ASP A 71 -5.99 -5.80 41.37
CA ASP A 71 -4.64 -6.04 40.83
C ASP A 71 -3.89 -4.73 40.54
N ILE A 72 -4.62 -3.61 40.42
CA ILE A 72 -4.05 -2.26 40.31
C ILE A 72 -3.89 -1.63 41.69
N LEU A 73 -4.96 -1.67 42.51
CA LEU A 73 -5.02 -0.92 43.77
C LEU A 73 -4.24 -1.61 44.90
N THR A 74 -4.37 -2.93 44.99
CA THR A 74 -3.86 -3.77 46.08
C THR A 74 -3.28 -5.07 45.51
N PRO A 75 -2.18 -4.98 44.73
CA PRO A 75 -1.62 -6.10 44.00
C PRO A 75 -1.14 -7.21 44.93
N GLN A 76 -1.50 -8.45 44.60
CA GLN A 76 -0.99 -9.63 45.30
C GLN A 76 0.23 -10.18 44.58
N PRO A 77 1.39 -10.37 45.24
CA PRO A 77 2.64 -10.75 44.57
C PRO A 77 2.51 -11.96 43.64
N LYS A 78 1.83 -13.03 44.08
CA LYS A 78 1.64 -14.25 43.28
C LYS A 78 0.85 -13.97 41.99
N LYS A 79 -0.26 -13.25 42.11
CA LYS A 79 -1.13 -12.94 40.97
C LYS A 79 -0.46 -11.92 40.03
N THR A 80 0.25 -10.94 40.56
CA THR A 80 1.06 -10.00 39.77
C THR A 80 2.10 -10.74 38.95
N ILE A 81 2.83 -11.69 39.52
CA ILE A 81 3.80 -12.51 38.77
C ILE A 81 3.10 -13.25 37.63
N GLN A 82 1.97 -13.90 37.91
CA GLN A 82 1.21 -14.64 36.90
C GLN A 82 0.76 -13.74 35.73
N ILE A 83 0.20 -12.56 36.03
CA ILE A 83 -0.21 -11.57 35.02
C ILE A 83 1.00 -11.11 34.20
N VAL A 84 2.11 -10.78 34.86
CA VAL A 84 3.32 -10.30 34.17
C VAL A 84 3.94 -11.40 33.30
N SER A 85 3.96 -12.65 33.74
CA SER A 85 4.45 -13.78 32.93
C SER A 85 3.67 -13.92 31.62
N VAL A 86 2.34 -13.87 31.69
CA VAL A 86 1.50 -13.92 30.48
C VAL A 86 1.78 -12.76 29.54
N LEU A 87 1.97 -11.56 30.09
CA LEU A 87 2.30 -10.38 29.28
C LEU A 87 3.66 -10.56 28.60
N VAL A 88 4.67 -11.08 29.30
CA VAL A 88 5.98 -11.36 28.69
C VAL A 88 5.85 -12.40 27.57
N ASP A 89 5.15 -13.50 27.81
CA ASP A 89 4.94 -14.56 26.82
C ASP A 89 4.23 -14.02 25.56
N PHE A 90 3.23 -13.15 25.74
CA PHE A 90 2.56 -12.48 24.62
C PHE A 90 3.53 -11.59 23.82
N TRP A 91 4.37 -10.78 24.48
CA TRP A 91 5.32 -9.90 23.78
C TRP A 91 6.38 -10.68 23.01
N GLU A 92 6.87 -11.78 23.57
CA GLU A 92 7.78 -12.67 22.86
C GLU A 92 7.10 -13.26 21.62
N HIS A 93 5.83 -13.66 21.73
CA HIS A 93 5.05 -14.11 20.59
C HIS A 93 4.88 -13.03 19.52
N VAL A 94 4.52 -11.80 19.91
CA VAL A 94 4.36 -10.66 18.99
C VAL A 94 5.66 -10.39 18.24
N LYS A 95 6.79 -10.31 18.96
CA LYS A 95 8.10 -10.07 18.36
C LYS A 95 8.48 -11.16 17.35
N PHE A 96 8.23 -12.42 17.68
CA PHE A 96 8.47 -13.54 16.77
C PHE A 96 7.59 -13.45 15.51
N ARG A 97 6.34 -13.00 15.64
CA ARG A 97 5.42 -12.82 14.52
C ARG A 97 5.74 -11.60 13.67
N GLU A 98 6.18 -10.51 14.29
CA GLU A 98 6.54 -9.26 13.63
C GLU A 98 7.59 -9.49 12.54
N GLU A 99 8.61 -10.30 12.81
CA GLU A 99 9.65 -10.63 11.81
C GLU A 99 9.03 -11.29 10.56
N ARG A 100 8.16 -12.29 10.75
CA ARG A 100 7.48 -12.96 9.65
C ARG A 100 6.53 -12.02 8.91
N THR A 101 5.80 -11.18 9.63
CA THR A 101 4.91 -10.18 9.05
C THR A 101 5.68 -9.17 8.20
N ASN A 102 6.81 -8.67 8.69
CA ASN A 102 7.68 -7.76 7.96
C ASN A 102 8.26 -8.39 6.69
N GLN A 103 8.62 -9.68 6.72
CA GLN A 103 9.04 -10.41 5.52
C GLN A 103 7.91 -10.51 4.48
N ILE A 104 6.66 -10.69 4.91
CA ILE A 104 5.50 -10.72 4.01
C ILE A 104 5.28 -9.35 3.38
N PHE A 105 5.30 -8.27 4.17
CA PHE A 105 5.16 -6.91 3.66
C PHE A 105 6.25 -6.56 2.65
N ARG A 106 7.52 -6.86 2.94
CA ARG A 106 8.62 -6.66 1.97
C ARG A 106 8.38 -7.36 0.63
N LYS A 107 7.94 -8.62 0.66
CA LYS A 107 7.61 -9.36 -0.58
C LYS A 107 6.44 -8.76 -1.33
N PHE A 108 5.50 -8.15 -0.61
CA PHE A 108 4.37 -7.46 -1.22
C PHE A 108 4.85 -6.16 -1.91
N ASP A 109 5.68 -5.37 -1.24
CA ASP A 109 6.25 -4.14 -1.78
C ASP A 109 7.11 -4.41 -3.02
N GLU A 110 8.00 -5.41 -2.96
CA GLU A 110 8.80 -5.86 -4.11
C GLU A 110 7.93 -6.24 -5.33
N ARG A 111 6.78 -6.88 -5.08
CA ARG A 111 5.83 -7.24 -6.14
C ARG A 111 5.10 -6.02 -6.69
N ALA A 112 4.75 -5.06 -5.84
CA ALA A 112 4.13 -3.82 -6.24
C ALA A 112 5.06 -2.99 -7.13
N GLU A 113 6.32 -2.82 -6.71
CA GLU A 113 7.37 -2.14 -7.49
C GLU A 113 7.61 -2.83 -8.84
N ARG A 114 7.73 -4.16 -8.84
CA ARG A 114 7.90 -4.94 -10.08
C ARG A 114 6.72 -4.78 -11.03
N ARG A 115 5.49 -4.71 -10.50
CA ARG A 115 4.29 -4.47 -11.30
C ARG A 115 4.33 -3.09 -11.95
N GLU A 116 4.70 -2.07 -11.20
CA GLU A 116 4.82 -0.71 -11.72
C GLU A 116 5.88 -0.62 -12.83
N LEU A 117 7.06 -1.21 -12.61
CA LEU A 117 8.12 -1.28 -13.62
C LEU A 117 7.63 -1.94 -14.92
N LEU A 118 6.89 -3.03 -14.83
CA LEU A 118 6.34 -3.73 -16.00
C LEU A 118 5.28 -2.89 -16.74
N LEU A 119 4.44 -2.16 -16.01
CA LEU A 119 3.46 -1.24 -16.62
C LEU A 119 4.16 -0.10 -17.36
N ASN A 120 5.20 0.48 -16.77
CA ASN A 120 6.00 1.53 -17.42
C ASN A 120 6.70 1.00 -18.67
N LYS A 121 7.24 -0.22 -18.63
CA LYS A 121 7.84 -0.85 -19.82
C LYS A 121 6.81 -1.15 -20.90
N LEU A 122 5.59 -1.56 -20.53
CA LEU A 122 4.51 -1.84 -21.47
C LEU A 122 4.08 -0.55 -22.20
N THR A 123 3.91 0.55 -21.47
CA THR A 123 3.56 1.85 -22.07
C THR A 123 4.65 2.35 -23.03
N GLU A 124 5.93 2.23 -22.66
CA GLU A 124 7.05 2.57 -23.53
C GLU A 124 7.07 1.74 -24.81
N LEU A 125 6.92 0.42 -24.70
CA LEU A 125 6.87 -0.49 -25.85
C LEU A 125 5.68 -0.21 -26.77
N LYS A 126 4.52 0.13 -26.20
CA LYS A 126 3.34 0.53 -26.97
C LYS A 126 3.63 1.80 -27.77
N GLY A 127 4.23 2.82 -27.16
CA GLY A 127 4.64 4.05 -27.86
C GLY A 127 5.65 3.79 -28.98
N LYS A 128 6.66 2.93 -28.75
CA LYS A 128 7.62 2.52 -29.79
C LYS A 128 6.94 1.78 -30.95
N SER A 129 5.97 0.92 -30.66
CA SER A 129 5.20 0.19 -31.67
C SER A 129 4.37 1.13 -32.54
N GLU A 130 3.68 2.08 -31.93
CA GLU A 130 2.89 3.10 -32.65
C GLU A 130 3.79 3.97 -33.54
N LYS A 131 4.95 4.40 -33.03
CA LYS A 131 5.94 5.14 -33.83
C LYS A 131 6.39 4.34 -35.04
N LYS A 132 6.82 3.08 -34.86
CA LYS A 132 7.21 2.20 -35.99
C LYS A 132 6.07 2.00 -37.00
N ARG A 133 4.82 1.88 -36.51
CA ARG A 133 3.64 1.74 -37.38
C ARG A 133 3.40 3.01 -38.22
N SER A 134 3.59 4.19 -37.62
CA SER A 134 3.46 5.47 -38.34
C SER A 134 4.58 5.66 -39.38
N GLU A 135 5.82 5.32 -39.04
CA GLU A 135 6.96 5.37 -39.96
C GLU A 135 6.77 4.42 -41.15
N LYS A 136 6.26 3.21 -40.90
CA LYS A 136 5.94 2.25 -41.97
C LYS A 136 4.87 2.80 -42.91
N LYS A 137 3.76 3.33 -42.37
CA LYS A 137 2.71 3.97 -43.18
C LYS A 137 3.24 5.12 -44.03
N GLY A 138 4.12 5.96 -43.46
CA GLY A 138 4.76 7.06 -44.20
C GLY A 138 5.64 6.56 -45.35
N LYS A 139 6.45 5.51 -45.12
CA LYS A 139 7.25 4.87 -46.18
C LYS A 139 6.38 4.25 -47.26
N ASP A 140 5.31 3.54 -46.89
CA ASP A 140 4.39 2.92 -47.85
C ASP A 140 3.75 4.00 -48.73
N HIS A 141 3.32 5.13 -48.15
CA HIS A 141 2.76 6.25 -48.90
C HIS A 141 3.76 6.87 -49.89
N LEU A 142 5.00 7.12 -49.44
CA LEU A 142 6.06 7.66 -50.30
C LEU A 142 6.41 6.70 -51.45
N THR A 143 6.39 5.39 -51.18
CA THR A 143 6.65 4.35 -52.19
C THR A 143 5.54 4.33 -53.24
N SER A 144 4.28 4.45 -52.82
CA SER A 144 3.14 4.57 -53.77
C SER A 144 3.26 5.82 -54.64
N GLN A 145 3.56 6.99 -54.07
CA GLN A 145 3.74 8.23 -54.86
C GLN A 145 4.86 8.09 -55.90
N LYS A 146 6.01 7.51 -55.53
CA LYS A 146 7.11 7.27 -56.47
C LYS A 146 6.71 6.31 -57.59
N ARG A 147 5.90 5.29 -57.28
CA ARG A 147 5.41 4.33 -58.28
C ARG A 147 4.48 5.00 -59.28
N GLU A 148 3.59 5.87 -58.83
CA GLU A 148 2.71 6.66 -59.70
C GLU A 148 3.52 7.59 -60.62
N GLN A 149 4.52 8.30 -60.08
CA GLN A 149 5.42 9.15 -60.87
C GLN A 149 6.21 8.36 -61.93
N LEU A 150 6.72 7.19 -61.57
CA LEU A 150 7.40 6.30 -62.53
C LEU A 150 6.45 5.84 -63.64
N GLN A 151 5.18 5.58 -63.31
CA GLN A 151 4.18 5.17 -64.28
C GLN A 151 3.91 6.30 -65.29
N GLN A 152 3.71 7.53 -64.81
CA GLN A 152 3.54 8.72 -65.65
C GLN A 152 4.74 8.95 -66.57
N LEU A 153 5.96 8.90 -66.02
CA LEU A 153 7.19 9.04 -66.81
C LEU A 153 7.33 7.94 -67.86
N THR A 154 6.92 6.71 -67.55
CA THR A 154 6.96 5.60 -68.51
C THR A 154 5.95 5.82 -69.64
N GLU A 155 4.75 6.30 -69.33
CA GLU A 155 3.71 6.66 -70.31
C GLU A 155 4.13 7.84 -71.21
N GLU A 156 4.82 8.84 -70.65
CA GLU A 156 5.42 9.92 -71.42
C GLU A 156 6.54 9.41 -72.33
N MET A 157 7.42 8.55 -71.81
CA MET A 157 8.52 7.99 -72.59
C MET A 157 8.00 7.11 -73.74
N THR A 158 6.94 6.34 -73.53
CA THR A 158 6.32 5.56 -74.62
C THR A 158 5.65 6.45 -75.65
N LYS A 159 4.95 7.52 -75.26
CA LYS A 159 4.41 8.51 -76.21
C LYS A 159 5.50 9.16 -77.04
N LEU A 160 6.54 9.69 -76.42
CA LEU A 160 7.67 10.33 -77.11
C LEU A 160 8.37 9.36 -78.07
N LYS A 161 8.46 8.07 -77.71
CA LYS A 161 9.05 7.04 -78.58
C LYS A 161 8.17 6.72 -79.79
N VAL A 162 6.85 6.73 -79.62
CA VAL A 162 5.91 6.59 -80.75
C VAL A 162 6.00 7.81 -81.67
N ASP A 163 6.02 9.01 -81.10
CA ASP A 163 6.15 10.27 -81.85
C ASP A 163 7.47 10.35 -82.62
N SER A 164 8.59 9.90 -82.04
CA SER A 164 9.89 9.86 -82.74
C SER A 164 9.90 8.89 -83.92
N VAL A 165 9.21 7.75 -83.81
CA VAL A 165 9.10 6.77 -84.91
C VAL A 165 8.25 7.33 -86.06
N SER A 166 7.18 8.07 -85.77
CA SER A 166 6.38 8.76 -86.80
C SER A 166 7.14 9.89 -87.51
N ILE A 167 8.09 10.54 -86.82
CA ILE A 167 8.95 11.57 -87.44
C ILE A 167 10.00 10.93 -88.37
N ASP A 168 10.60 9.81 -87.98
CA ASP A 168 11.55 9.08 -88.84
C ASP A 168 10.88 8.49 -90.10
N GLU A 169 9.62 8.06 -90.01
CA GLU A 169 8.84 7.59 -91.18
C GLU A 169 8.47 8.72 -92.15
N THR A 170 8.31 9.96 -91.67
CA THR A 170 8.00 11.11 -92.52
C THR A 170 9.24 11.76 -93.15
N LEU A 171 10.44 11.51 -92.63
CA LEU A 171 11.72 11.94 -93.21
C LEU A 171 12.31 10.94 -94.22
N SER A 172 11.69 9.77 -94.40
CA SER A 172 12.13 8.69 -95.30
C SER A 172 11.42 8.67 -96.67
N LEU A 173 10.66 9.71 -97.00
CA LEU A 173 9.97 9.96 -98.28
C LEU A 173 10.61 11.15 -99.02
#